data_AF-A0A9E3BHC1-F1
#
_entry.id   AF-A0A9E3BHC1-F1
#
_cell.length_a   1.000
_cell.length_b   1.000
_cell.length_c   1.000
_cell.angle_alpha   90.00
_cell.angle_beta   90.00
_cell.angle_gamma   90.00
#
_symmetry.space_group_name_H-M   'P 1'
#
loop_
_entity.id
_entity.type
_entity.pdbx_description
1 polymer ?
#
loop_
_entity_poly.entity_id
_entity_poly.type
_entity_poly.pdbx_seq_one_letter_code
_entity_poly.pdbx_strand_id
1 'polypeptide(L)'
;MILRLALAELRHRPGRALFLLGGYSLGVAVMVVLLAVGEAMLEQARDRALVGGGDVVLVPAGVSTEMLKSGGTSTLFLGVDHARFLQRRILESERGRAEHGIRAASPVLDGKQVELIAGGRTWKAIAGGELPGRARMAGAAPDLLQGRWTDSDADRRWASPTQAELFREIDHFHLPTGATARDSTWAEWHYFNVVLAPDRWVYVTLMVAGRLDTPGKWGGRVLITVREPDGTHRSLNRYFTDRQVRFDTASPDLRFGGGDFVRLEGNDYHVAAGAGDARVDLRLAPAPGRYFPPTDLGGTTLVSGYVTPALYARAEGTVCLPRCERVQSAQAYHDHNWGTWRNVTWEWGSASDSALSLLYGVV
;
A
#
# COMPACT_ATOMS: atom_id res chain seq x y z
N MET A 1 30.25 44.46 53.53
CA MET A 1 29.55 43.95 54.73
C MET A 1 28.98 42.55 54.51
N ILE A 2 28.23 42.31 53.41
CA ILE A 2 27.63 41.01 53.06
C ILE A 2 28.65 39.87 52.94
N LEU A 3 29.79 40.10 52.28
CA LEU A 3 30.84 39.06 52.10
C LEU A 3 31.43 38.58 53.45
N ARG A 4 31.59 39.50 54.43
CA ARG A 4 32.12 39.17 55.75
C ARG A 4 31.13 38.36 56.59
N LEU A 5 29.82 38.62 56.45
CA LEU A 5 28.75 37.85 57.09
C LEU A 5 28.61 36.45 56.48
N ALA A 6 28.71 36.33 55.15
CA ALA A 6 28.67 35.04 54.46
C ALA A 6 29.86 34.13 54.83
N LEU A 7 31.07 34.69 54.93
CA LEU A 7 32.27 33.97 55.38
C LEU A 7 32.21 33.55 56.85
N ALA A 8 31.53 34.33 57.70
CA ALA A 8 31.33 34.01 59.11
C ALA A 8 30.35 32.84 59.30
N GLU A 9 29.24 32.82 58.56
CA GLU A 9 28.27 31.70 58.56
C GLU A 9 28.88 30.40 58.00
N LEU A 10 29.73 30.50 56.98
CA LEU A 10 30.47 29.35 56.45
C LEU A 10 31.35 28.66 57.52
N ARG A 11 31.92 29.45 58.43
CA ARG A 11 32.75 28.97 59.55
C ARG A 11 31.92 28.42 60.71
N HIS A 12 30.70 28.90 60.91
CA HIS A 12 29.90 28.57 62.09
C HIS A 12 29.09 27.28 61.92
N ARG A 13 28.67 26.95 60.69
CA ARG A 13 27.95 25.69 60.37
C ARG A 13 28.44 25.06 59.05
N PRO A 14 29.69 24.56 59.01
CA PRO A 14 30.37 24.17 57.78
C PRO A 14 29.60 23.10 56.99
N GLY A 15 29.00 22.10 57.65
CA GLY A 15 28.25 21.04 56.97
C GLY A 15 26.99 21.53 56.24
N ARG A 16 26.24 22.46 56.82
CA ARG A 16 25.03 23.02 56.18
C ARG A 16 25.38 23.96 55.03
N ALA A 17 26.42 24.77 55.20
CA ALA A 17 26.92 25.66 54.15
C ALA A 17 27.47 24.87 52.96
N LEU A 18 28.23 23.79 53.20
CA LEU A 18 28.74 22.92 52.14
C LEU A 18 27.59 22.22 51.39
N PHE A 19 26.58 21.73 52.13
CA PHE A 19 25.41 21.09 51.53
C PHE A 19 24.60 22.04 50.66
N LEU A 20 24.37 23.29 51.11
CA LEU A 20 23.69 24.31 50.33
C LEU A 20 24.48 24.73 49.08
N LEU A 21 25.79 24.93 49.20
CA LEU A 21 26.66 25.26 48.06
C LEU A 21 26.74 24.10 47.06
N GLY A 22 26.80 22.86 47.54
CA GLY A 22 26.76 21.65 46.71
C GLY A 22 25.43 21.50 45.98
N GLY A 23 24.30 21.66 46.69
CA GLY A 23 22.97 21.62 46.10
C GLY A 23 22.72 22.74 45.09
N TYR A 24 23.19 23.96 45.38
CA TYR A 24 23.09 25.09 44.44
C TYR A 24 23.96 24.87 43.20
N SER A 25 25.22 24.45 43.38
CA SER A 25 26.12 24.13 42.25
C SER A 25 25.57 23.01 41.38
N LEU A 26 24.99 21.96 41.99
CA LEU A 26 24.33 20.87 41.27
C LEU A 26 23.10 21.38 40.50
N GLY A 27 22.27 22.20 41.14
CA GLY A 27 21.08 22.79 40.49
C GLY A 27 21.46 23.66 39.29
N VAL A 28 22.48 24.50 39.42
CA VAL A 28 23.01 25.31 38.32
C VAL A 28 23.62 24.43 37.23
N ALA A 29 24.40 23.41 37.57
CA ALA A 29 24.97 22.47 36.60
C ALA A 29 23.89 21.73 35.80
N VAL A 30 22.84 21.25 36.47
CA VAL A 30 21.69 20.63 35.82
C VAL A 30 20.98 21.63 34.91
N MET A 31 20.77 22.87 35.36
CA MET A 31 20.13 23.91 34.52
C MET A 31 20.96 24.24 33.27
N VAL A 32 22.28 24.34 33.40
CA VAL A 32 23.19 24.56 32.27
C VAL A 32 23.13 23.40 31.29
N VAL A 33 23.12 22.15 31.77
CA VAL A 33 22.97 20.96 30.92
C VAL A 33 21.62 20.97 30.20
N LEU A 34 20.52 21.29 30.89
CA LEU A 34 19.19 21.36 30.29
C LEU A 34 19.07 22.48 29.25
N LEU A 35 19.67 23.64 29.50
CA LEU A 35 19.75 24.74 28.53
C LEU A 35 20.58 24.36 27.31
N ALA A 36 21.73 23.71 27.50
CA ALA A 36 22.57 23.24 26.40
C ALA A 36 21.88 22.15 25.56
N VAL A 37 21.15 21.22 26.20
CA VAL A 37 20.32 20.23 25.48
C VAL A 37 19.19 20.94 24.74
N GLY A 38 18.53 21.91 25.35
CA GLY A 38 17.48 22.70 24.71
C GLY A 38 17.98 23.47 23.49
N GLU A 39 19.16 24.08 23.58
CA GLU A 39 19.80 24.80 22.48
C GLU A 39 20.22 23.87 21.34
N ALA A 40 20.82 22.71 21.66
CA ALA A 40 21.15 21.68 20.68
C ALA A 40 19.90 21.13 19.97
N MET A 41 18.81 20.90 20.71
CA MET A 41 17.52 20.50 20.12
C MET A 41 16.92 21.60 19.24
N LEU A 42 17.05 22.87 19.64
CA LEU A 42 16.55 24.01 18.86
C LEU A 42 17.35 24.23 17.58
N GLU A 43 18.66 24.02 17.63
CA GLU A 43 19.56 24.11 16.48
C GLU A 43 19.32 22.95 15.50
N GLN A 44 19.14 21.73 16.03
CA GLN A 44 18.70 20.56 15.25
C GLN A 44 17.31 20.77 14.63
N ALA A 45 16.37 21.43 15.31
CA ALA A 45 15.05 21.75 14.76
C ALA A 45 15.10 22.81 13.64
N ARG A 46 16.09 23.71 13.68
CA ARG A 46 16.31 24.77 12.69
C ARG A 46 17.10 24.31 11.46
N ASP A 47 17.79 23.17 11.54
CA ASP A 47 18.47 22.59 10.40
C ASP A 47 17.45 22.16 9.33
N ARG A 48 17.53 22.80 8.17
CA ARG A 48 16.65 22.52 7.01
C ARG A 48 16.93 21.16 6.39
N ALA A 49 18.09 20.55 6.65
CA ALA A 49 18.51 19.32 6.01
C ALA A 49 17.90 18.04 6.61
N LEU A 50 17.28 18.11 7.80
CA LEU A 50 16.95 16.92 8.59
C LEU A 50 15.57 16.29 8.30
N VAL A 51 14.77 16.75 7.34
CA VAL A 51 13.49 16.08 6.97
C VAL A 51 13.34 15.86 5.46
N GLY A 52 14.46 15.86 4.73
CA GLY A 52 14.49 15.69 3.28
C GLY A 52 14.66 17.03 2.56
N GLY A 53 15.65 17.10 1.66
CA GLY A 53 16.07 18.33 0.97
C GLY A 53 15.12 18.85 -0.11
N GLY A 54 13.82 18.55 -0.05
CA GLY A 54 12.81 19.00 -1.00
C GLY A 54 12.07 20.27 -0.56
N ASP A 55 11.35 20.91 -1.49
CA ASP A 55 10.56 22.13 -1.22
C ASP A 55 9.35 21.87 -0.29
N VAL A 56 8.82 20.64 -0.29
CA VAL A 56 7.66 20.20 0.49
C VAL A 56 7.88 18.78 1.01
N VAL A 57 7.56 18.55 2.28
CA VAL A 57 7.57 17.22 2.91
C VAL A 57 6.13 16.76 3.15
N LEU A 58 5.79 15.57 2.65
CA LEU A 58 4.50 14.93 2.91
C LEU A 58 4.66 13.94 4.06
N VAL A 59 3.87 14.13 5.10
CA VAL A 59 3.84 13.27 6.30
C VAL A 59 2.42 12.73 6.52
N PRO A 60 2.27 11.59 7.23
CA PRO A 60 0.93 11.09 7.58
C PRO A 60 0.14 12.11 8.38
N ALA A 61 -1.18 12.08 8.23
CA ALA A 61 -2.07 12.98 8.96
C ALA A 61 -1.87 12.83 10.49
N GLY A 62 -1.77 13.96 11.20
CA GLY A 62 -1.54 14.00 12.65
C GLY A 62 -0.06 13.92 13.06
N VAL A 63 0.88 13.75 12.12
CA VAL A 63 2.32 13.82 12.38
C VAL A 63 2.81 15.25 12.17
N SER A 64 3.60 15.77 13.11
CA SER A 64 4.32 17.04 12.91
C SER A 64 5.73 16.78 12.36
N THR A 65 6.21 17.66 11.49
CA THR A 65 7.60 17.61 10.99
C THR A 65 8.62 17.78 12.12
N GLU A 66 8.26 18.49 13.20
CA GLU A 66 9.10 18.67 14.39
C GLU A 66 9.28 17.37 15.19
N MET A 67 8.30 16.47 15.16
CA MET A 67 8.43 15.13 15.74
C MET A 67 9.43 14.26 14.95
N LEU A 68 9.48 14.42 13.62
CA LEU A 68 10.48 13.72 12.79
C LEU A 68 11.90 14.21 13.08
N LYS A 69 12.10 15.52 13.25
CA LYS A 69 13.42 16.14 13.51
C LYS A 69 14.01 15.82 14.87
N SER A 70 13.17 15.79 15.91
CA SER A 70 13.63 15.73 17.30
C SER A 70 14.02 14.32 17.77
N GLY A 71 13.89 13.30 16.92
CA GLY A 71 14.23 11.92 17.27
C GLY A 71 13.36 11.30 18.38
N GLY A 72 12.32 12.01 18.86
CA GLY A 72 11.34 11.52 19.84
C GLY A 72 10.51 10.35 19.33
N THR A 73 10.70 9.97 18.07
CA THR A 73 10.01 8.92 17.35
C THR A 73 10.96 7.87 16.79
N SER A 74 12.16 7.66 17.35
CA SER A 74 13.11 6.62 16.90
C SER A 74 12.55 5.18 16.91
N THR A 75 11.30 5.02 17.34
CA THR A 75 10.50 3.78 17.34
C THR A 75 9.16 3.87 16.59
N LEU A 76 8.74 5.04 16.10
CA LEU A 76 7.49 5.19 15.32
C LEU A 76 7.80 5.17 13.83
N PHE A 77 7.57 4.01 13.22
CA PHE A 77 7.61 3.86 11.77
C PHE A 77 6.35 4.49 11.17
N LEU A 78 6.52 5.64 10.53
CA LEU A 78 5.44 6.38 9.90
C LEU A 78 5.44 6.10 8.40
N GLY A 79 4.37 5.51 7.90
CA GLY A 79 4.16 5.24 6.48
C GLY A 79 3.11 6.17 5.90
N VAL A 80 3.31 6.60 4.65
CA VAL A 80 2.26 7.27 3.88
C VAL A 80 1.46 6.20 3.15
N ASP A 81 0.18 6.08 3.50
CA ASP A 81 -0.71 5.12 2.86
C ASP A 81 -0.79 5.39 1.35
N HIS A 82 -0.71 4.31 0.58
CA HIS A 82 -0.67 4.36 -0.88
C HIS A 82 0.41 5.30 -1.47
N ALA A 83 1.56 5.47 -0.80
CA ALA A 83 2.66 6.34 -1.27
C ALA A 83 3.01 6.17 -2.76
N ARG A 84 3.04 4.92 -3.24
CA ARG A 84 3.27 4.60 -4.66
C ARG A 84 2.21 5.24 -5.56
N PHE A 85 0.93 5.11 -5.22
CA PHE A 85 -0.16 5.72 -5.98
C PHE A 85 -0.10 7.24 -5.91
N LEU A 86 0.09 7.81 -4.72
CA LEU A 86 0.20 9.26 -4.53
C LEU A 86 1.33 9.84 -5.39
N GLN A 87 2.52 9.25 -5.35
CA GLN A 87 3.61 9.67 -6.21
C GLN A 87 3.25 9.54 -7.70
N ARG A 88 2.89 8.34 -8.15
CA ARG A 88 2.73 8.02 -9.58
C ARG A 88 1.51 8.72 -10.21
N ARG A 89 0.42 8.90 -9.47
CA ARG A 89 -0.91 9.29 -10.00
C ARG A 89 -1.39 10.66 -9.53
N ILE A 90 -0.86 11.19 -8.43
CA ILE A 90 -1.24 12.50 -7.94
C ILE A 90 -0.09 13.48 -8.16
N LEU A 91 1.05 13.28 -7.49
CA LEU A 91 2.16 14.23 -7.45
C LEU A 91 2.86 14.37 -8.81
N GLU A 92 3.28 13.26 -9.40
CA GLU A 92 4.06 13.28 -10.65
C GLU A 92 3.21 13.09 -11.91
N SER A 93 1.88 13.14 -11.76
CA SER A 93 0.93 13.13 -12.86
C SER A 93 1.04 14.38 -13.73
N GLU A 94 0.49 14.34 -14.95
CA GLU A 94 0.40 15.52 -15.82
C GLU A 94 -0.26 16.70 -15.09
N ARG A 95 -1.35 16.42 -14.38
CA ARG A 95 -2.06 17.42 -13.57
C ARG A 95 -1.20 17.96 -12.42
N GLY A 96 -0.51 17.09 -11.68
CA GLY A 96 0.37 17.49 -10.58
C GLY A 96 1.52 18.38 -11.06
N ARG A 97 2.09 18.08 -12.22
CA ARG A 97 3.13 18.90 -12.86
C ARG A 97 2.58 20.25 -13.34
N ALA A 98 1.44 20.24 -14.02
CA ALA A 98 0.88 21.43 -14.66
C ALA A 98 0.21 22.40 -13.67
N GLU A 99 -0.61 21.89 -12.74
CA GLU A 99 -1.38 22.72 -11.80
C GLU A 99 -0.60 23.06 -10.52
N HIS A 100 0.28 22.17 -10.07
CA HIS A 100 0.99 22.34 -8.79
C HIS A 100 2.51 22.55 -8.95
N GLY A 101 3.04 22.53 -10.18
CA GLY A 101 4.46 22.76 -10.44
C GLY A 101 5.39 21.69 -9.87
N ILE A 102 4.86 20.50 -9.54
CA ILE A 102 5.65 19.42 -8.93
C ILE A 102 6.66 18.90 -9.95
N ARG A 103 7.96 19.06 -9.68
CA ARG A 103 9.03 18.59 -10.59
C ARG A 103 9.36 17.12 -10.39
N ALA A 104 9.46 16.72 -9.12
CA ALA A 104 9.77 15.36 -8.70
C ALA A 104 9.23 15.11 -7.29
N ALA A 105 8.91 13.84 -7.01
CA ALA A 105 8.67 13.36 -5.66
C ALA A 105 9.64 12.21 -5.37
N SER A 106 10.27 12.26 -4.20
CA SER A 106 11.18 11.20 -3.73
C SER A 106 10.59 10.57 -2.47
N PRO A 107 10.36 9.25 -2.46
CA PRO A 107 10.00 8.56 -1.23
C PRO A 107 11.25 8.39 -0.37
N VAL A 108 11.11 8.61 0.93
CA VAL A 108 12.19 8.51 1.91
C VAL A 108 11.77 7.55 3.02
N LEU A 109 12.65 6.62 3.34
CA LEU A 109 12.66 5.86 4.57
C LEU A 109 13.76 6.43 5.44
N ASP A 110 13.42 6.96 6.60
CA ASP A 110 14.41 7.56 7.49
C ASP A 110 14.34 6.96 8.90
N GLY A 111 15.44 7.07 9.64
CA GLY A 111 15.44 6.89 11.08
C GLY A 111 15.47 5.44 11.58
N LYS A 112 15.81 4.44 10.75
CA LYS A 112 15.85 3.05 11.23
C LYS A 112 17.16 2.77 11.97
N GLN A 113 17.13 2.67 13.29
CA GLN A 113 18.29 2.23 14.04
C GLN A 113 18.64 0.78 13.67
N VAL A 114 19.91 0.56 13.30
CA VAL A 114 20.48 -0.74 12.96
C VAL A 114 21.73 -0.99 13.78
N GLU A 115 22.02 -2.26 14.01
CA GLU A 115 23.28 -2.70 14.61
C GLU A 115 24.15 -3.36 13.53
N LEU A 116 25.36 -2.85 13.36
CA LEU A 116 26.34 -3.37 12.41
C LEU A 116 27.38 -4.16 13.19
N ILE A 117 27.48 -5.45 12.89
CA ILE A 117 28.49 -6.33 13.49
C ILE A 117 29.61 -6.51 12.47
N ALA A 118 30.79 -5.98 12.78
CA ALA A 118 31.97 -6.09 11.93
C ALA A 118 33.23 -6.33 12.78
N GLY A 119 34.00 -7.36 12.43
CA GLY A 119 35.24 -7.69 13.13
C GLY A 119 35.08 -7.98 14.62
N GLY A 120 33.94 -8.57 15.03
CA GLY A 120 33.64 -8.87 16.44
C GLY A 120 33.23 -7.65 17.29
N ARG A 121 33.05 -6.48 16.69
CA ARG A 121 32.53 -5.27 17.34
C ARG A 121 31.14 -4.93 16.83
N THR A 122 30.29 -4.45 17.73
CA THR A 122 28.95 -3.96 17.41
C THR A 122 28.95 -2.43 17.36
N TRP A 123 28.43 -1.89 16.26
CA TRP A 123 28.24 -0.46 16.05
C TRP A 123 26.76 -0.17 15.94
N LYS A 124 26.30 0.94 16.53
CA LYS A 124 24.95 1.45 16.30
C LYS A 124 25.00 2.47 15.17
N ALA A 125 24.07 2.35 14.23
CA ALA A 125 23.92 3.28 13.12
C ALA A 125 22.44 3.58 12.89
N ILE A 126 22.16 4.68 12.18
CA ILE A 126 20.84 4.97 11.63
C ILE A 126 20.90 4.65 10.15
N ALA A 127 19.99 3.82 9.69
CA ALA A 127 19.80 3.49 8.28
C ALA A 127 18.61 4.27 7.73
N GLY A 128 18.84 4.91 6.58
CA GLY A 128 17.80 5.45 5.72
C GLY A 128 17.79 4.74 4.36
N GLY A 129 16.82 5.10 3.53
CA GLY A 129 16.69 4.60 2.17
C GLY A 129 15.86 5.54 1.33
N GLU A 130 16.32 5.84 0.12
CA GLU A 130 15.64 6.67 -0.86
C GLU A 130 15.79 6.04 -2.24
N LEU A 131 15.07 6.56 -3.23
CA LEU A 131 15.31 6.23 -4.63
C LEU A 131 16.36 7.21 -5.19
N PRO A 132 17.61 6.78 -5.47
CA PRO A 132 18.71 7.68 -5.77
C PRO A 132 18.43 8.69 -6.89
N GLY A 133 17.79 8.25 -7.98
CA GLY A 133 17.42 9.12 -9.09
C GLY A 133 16.40 10.17 -8.70
N ARG A 134 15.39 9.79 -7.91
CA ARG A 134 14.34 10.71 -7.45
C ARG A 134 14.84 11.68 -6.40
N ALA A 135 15.68 11.22 -5.48
CA ALA A 135 16.35 12.08 -4.51
C ALA A 135 17.15 13.19 -5.20
N ARG A 136 17.93 12.84 -6.24
CA ARG A 136 18.65 13.83 -7.06
C ARG A 136 17.71 14.81 -7.75
N MET A 137 16.62 14.33 -8.35
CA MET A 137 15.64 15.19 -9.02
C MET A 137 14.91 16.13 -8.03
N ALA A 138 14.71 15.69 -6.79
CA ALA A 138 14.12 16.47 -5.72
C ALA A 138 15.11 17.41 -5.02
N GLY A 139 16.40 17.40 -5.40
CA GLY A 139 17.44 18.19 -4.74
C GLY A 139 17.85 17.67 -3.37
N ALA A 140 17.49 16.43 -3.04
CA ALA A 140 17.63 15.83 -1.71
C ALA A 140 18.66 14.68 -1.67
N ALA A 141 19.43 14.44 -2.73
CA ALA A 141 20.40 13.35 -2.76
C ALA A 141 21.48 13.54 -1.68
N PRO A 142 21.75 12.52 -0.85
CA PRO A 142 22.76 12.66 0.20
C PRO A 142 24.18 12.58 -0.36
N ASP A 143 25.09 13.23 0.34
CA ASP A 143 26.53 13.14 0.09
C ASP A 143 27.05 11.75 0.49
N LEU A 144 27.46 10.96 -0.51
CA LEU A 144 28.01 9.63 -0.28
C LEU A 144 29.45 9.71 0.21
N LEU A 145 29.70 9.24 1.43
CA LEU A 145 31.06 9.10 1.98
C LEU A 145 31.86 8.01 1.26
N GLN A 146 31.21 6.93 0.82
CA GLN A 146 31.84 5.80 0.15
C GLN A 146 30.85 5.06 -0.76
N GLY A 147 31.36 4.54 -1.88
CA GLY A 147 30.60 3.65 -2.78
C GLY A 147 29.85 4.38 -3.89
N ARG A 148 28.86 3.69 -4.46
CA ARG A 148 27.95 4.24 -5.48
C ARG A 148 26.52 3.89 -5.09
N TRP A 149 25.62 4.86 -5.23
CA TRP A 149 24.20 4.66 -5.00
C TRP A 149 23.40 5.09 -6.23
N THR A 150 22.91 4.09 -6.96
CA THR A 150 22.18 4.24 -8.22
C THR A 150 20.89 3.44 -8.16
N ASP A 151 19.88 3.85 -8.93
CA ASP A 151 18.62 3.13 -8.99
C ASP A 151 18.85 1.68 -9.42
N SER A 152 18.26 0.76 -8.68
CA SER A 152 18.13 -0.65 -9.03
C SER A 152 16.89 -0.90 -9.89
N ASP A 153 16.76 -2.12 -10.42
CA ASP A 153 15.52 -2.53 -11.08
C ASP A 153 14.30 -2.47 -10.15
N ALA A 154 14.49 -2.73 -8.85
CA ALA A 154 13.41 -2.60 -7.87
C ALA A 154 12.99 -1.14 -7.70
N ASP A 155 13.94 -0.21 -7.69
CA ASP A 155 13.69 1.23 -7.60
C ASP A 155 12.94 1.74 -8.83
N ARG A 156 13.33 1.27 -10.03
CA ARG A 156 12.60 1.55 -11.27
C ARG A 156 11.18 0.99 -11.22
N ARG A 157 10.98 -0.25 -10.79
CA ARG A 157 9.62 -0.84 -10.66
C ARG A 157 8.79 -0.09 -9.63
N TRP A 158 9.40 0.37 -8.55
CA TRP A 158 8.73 1.18 -7.55
C TRP A 158 8.31 2.53 -8.15
N ALA A 159 9.19 3.25 -8.87
CA ALA A 159 8.87 4.60 -9.34
C ALA A 159 8.03 4.63 -10.62
N SER A 160 8.28 3.70 -11.53
CA SER A 160 7.72 3.70 -12.90
C SER A 160 7.61 2.27 -13.43
N PRO A 161 6.71 1.45 -12.85
CA PRO A 161 6.49 0.09 -13.32
C PRO A 161 5.93 0.10 -14.75
N THR A 162 6.25 -0.92 -15.54
CA THR A 162 5.45 -1.25 -16.72
C THR A 162 4.03 -1.61 -16.30
N GLN A 163 3.07 -1.55 -17.21
CA GLN A 163 1.67 -1.88 -16.89
C GLN A 163 1.51 -3.31 -16.38
N ALA A 164 2.21 -4.28 -16.99
CA ALA A 164 2.23 -5.65 -16.53
C ALA A 164 2.87 -5.83 -15.13
N GLU A 165 3.92 -5.07 -14.80
CA GLU A 165 4.51 -5.07 -13.45
C GLU A 165 3.56 -4.47 -12.42
N LEU A 166 2.86 -3.39 -12.78
CA LEU A 166 1.83 -2.78 -11.93
C LEU A 166 0.70 -3.77 -11.63
N PHE A 167 0.18 -4.47 -12.64
CA PHE A 167 -0.90 -5.44 -12.42
C PHE A 167 -0.46 -6.62 -11.55
N ARG A 168 0.75 -7.15 -11.75
CA ARG A 168 1.30 -8.15 -10.81
C ARG A 168 1.48 -7.62 -9.39
N GLU A 169 1.88 -6.35 -9.26
CA GLU A 169 2.04 -5.69 -7.96
C GLU A 169 0.70 -5.53 -7.22
N ILE A 170 -0.38 -5.14 -7.91
CA ILE A 170 -1.63 -4.75 -7.24
C ILE A 170 -2.71 -5.84 -7.22
N ASP A 171 -2.61 -6.87 -8.05
CA ASP A 171 -3.71 -7.80 -8.35
C ASP A 171 -3.34 -9.27 -8.10
N HIS A 172 -2.45 -9.55 -7.15
CA HIS A 172 -2.02 -10.91 -6.81
C HIS A 172 -2.87 -11.49 -5.66
N PHE A 173 -2.86 -12.82 -5.52
CA PHE A 173 -3.56 -13.47 -4.41
C PHE A 173 -2.83 -13.32 -3.08
N HIS A 174 -3.61 -13.29 -2.00
CA HIS A 174 -3.11 -13.13 -0.64
C HIS A 174 -3.19 -14.44 0.13
N LEU A 175 -2.12 -14.76 0.86
CA LEU A 175 -2.17 -15.80 1.88
C LEU A 175 -2.62 -15.17 3.20
N PRO A 176 -3.84 -15.49 3.69
CA PRO A 176 -4.28 -14.96 4.97
C PRO A 176 -3.37 -15.51 6.08
N THR A 177 -3.12 -14.70 7.10
CA THR A 177 -2.27 -15.07 8.25
C THR A 177 -3.06 -15.05 9.56
N GLY A 178 -2.48 -15.62 10.62
CA GLY A 178 -3.05 -15.53 11.97
C GLY A 178 -4.47 -16.10 12.09
N ALA A 179 -5.38 -15.29 12.65
CA ALA A 179 -6.79 -15.67 12.85
C ALA A 179 -7.55 -15.75 11.52
N THR A 180 -7.27 -14.84 10.57
CA THR A 180 -7.88 -14.80 9.23
C THR A 180 -7.67 -16.11 8.48
N ALA A 181 -6.49 -16.72 8.58
CA ALA A 181 -6.17 -17.99 7.93
C ALA A 181 -7.07 -19.16 8.36
N ARG A 182 -7.62 -19.08 9.57
CA ARG A 182 -8.47 -20.10 10.19
C ARG A 182 -9.97 -19.81 10.04
N ASP A 183 -10.34 -18.65 9.52
CA ASP A 183 -11.75 -18.30 9.33
C ASP A 183 -12.30 -18.98 8.07
N SER A 184 -13.41 -19.70 8.22
CA SER A 184 -14.08 -20.38 7.11
C SER A 184 -14.80 -19.43 6.14
N THR A 185 -14.90 -18.15 6.48
CA THR A 185 -15.50 -17.10 5.64
C THR A 185 -14.47 -16.24 4.95
N TRP A 186 -13.18 -16.60 5.04
CA TRP A 186 -12.19 -16.03 4.15
C TRP A 186 -12.53 -16.35 2.71
N ALA A 187 -12.52 -15.34 1.85
CA ALA A 187 -12.64 -15.50 0.42
C ALA A 187 -11.87 -14.39 -0.30
N GLU A 188 -11.35 -14.75 -1.47
CA GLU A 188 -10.65 -13.88 -2.38
C GLU A 188 -11.08 -14.19 -3.81
N TRP A 189 -11.37 -13.17 -4.61
CA TRP A 189 -11.91 -13.37 -5.94
C TRP A 189 -11.54 -12.28 -6.94
N HIS A 190 -11.31 -12.71 -8.17
CA HIS A 190 -11.43 -11.83 -9.33
C HIS A 190 -12.89 -11.71 -9.73
N TYR A 191 -13.30 -10.50 -10.08
CA TYR A 191 -14.61 -10.22 -10.64
C TYR A 191 -14.46 -9.36 -11.90
N PHE A 192 -15.15 -9.81 -12.95
CA PHE A 192 -15.20 -9.15 -14.24
C PHE A 192 -16.64 -8.81 -14.58
N ASN A 193 -16.87 -7.62 -15.12
CA ASN A 193 -18.15 -7.22 -15.68
C ASN A 193 -17.93 -6.84 -17.16
N VAL A 194 -18.77 -7.36 -18.05
CA VAL A 194 -18.69 -7.11 -19.50
C VAL A 194 -20.07 -6.74 -20.02
N VAL A 195 -20.16 -5.56 -20.62
CA VAL A 195 -21.40 -5.00 -21.18
C VAL A 195 -21.60 -5.54 -22.59
N LEU A 196 -22.57 -6.45 -22.75
CA LEU A 196 -22.89 -7.09 -24.03
C LEU A 196 -23.85 -6.22 -24.87
N ALA A 197 -24.77 -5.52 -24.20
CA ALA A 197 -25.69 -4.54 -24.75
C ALA A 197 -26.04 -3.49 -23.65
N PRO A 198 -26.70 -2.36 -23.96
CA PRO A 198 -27.01 -1.32 -22.97
C PRO A 198 -27.73 -1.81 -21.70
N ASP A 199 -28.55 -2.85 -21.84
CA ASP A 199 -29.36 -3.47 -20.79
C ASP A 199 -28.99 -4.95 -20.55
N ARG A 200 -27.86 -5.42 -21.10
CA ARG A 200 -27.42 -6.81 -20.96
C ARG A 200 -25.94 -6.89 -20.65
N TRP A 201 -25.60 -7.52 -19.54
CA TRP A 201 -24.21 -7.67 -19.12
C TRP A 201 -23.99 -9.00 -18.43
N VAL A 202 -22.73 -9.44 -18.46
CA VAL A 202 -22.28 -10.67 -17.81
C VAL A 202 -21.25 -10.34 -16.74
N TYR A 203 -21.46 -10.92 -15.57
CA TYR A 203 -20.54 -10.92 -14.46
C TYR A 203 -19.87 -12.28 -14.37
N VAL A 204 -18.55 -12.29 -14.21
CA VAL A 204 -17.74 -13.49 -14.10
C VAL A 204 -16.91 -13.38 -12.84
N THR A 205 -17.15 -14.25 -11.87
CA THR A 205 -16.40 -14.32 -10.62
C THR A 205 -15.64 -15.63 -10.57
N LEU A 206 -14.33 -15.54 -10.31
CA LEU A 206 -13.47 -16.67 -10.04
C LEU A 206 -12.92 -16.49 -8.62
N MET A 207 -13.29 -17.40 -7.71
CA MET A 207 -13.11 -17.23 -6.27
C MET A 207 -12.38 -18.42 -5.65
N VAL A 208 -11.52 -18.11 -4.68
CA VAL A 208 -10.95 -19.05 -3.71
C VAL A 208 -11.56 -18.73 -2.35
N ALA A 209 -12.08 -19.74 -1.63
CA ALA A 209 -12.76 -19.51 -0.35
C ALA A 209 -12.58 -20.67 0.63
N GLY A 210 -12.64 -20.33 1.92
CA GLY A 210 -12.54 -21.26 3.05
C GLY A 210 -11.22 -21.14 3.82
N ARG A 211 -10.88 -22.17 4.57
CA ARG A 211 -9.68 -22.20 5.42
C ARG A 211 -8.45 -22.65 4.63
N LEU A 212 -7.69 -21.71 4.06
CA LEU A 212 -6.52 -22.01 3.22
C LEU A 212 -5.42 -22.77 3.99
N ASP A 213 -5.36 -22.64 5.32
CA ASP A 213 -4.38 -23.34 6.16
C ASP A 213 -4.65 -24.84 6.35
N THR A 214 -5.84 -25.31 5.97
CA THR A 214 -6.30 -26.67 6.26
C THR A 214 -6.72 -27.38 4.97
N PRO A 215 -5.98 -28.42 4.52
CA PRO A 215 -6.33 -29.19 3.33
C PRO A 215 -7.78 -29.71 3.38
N GLY A 216 -8.49 -29.63 2.25
CA GLY A 216 -9.89 -30.03 2.11
C GLY A 216 -10.92 -29.15 2.82
N LYS A 217 -10.51 -28.02 3.43
CA LYS A 217 -11.41 -27.04 4.08
C LYS A 217 -11.54 -25.72 3.32
N TRP A 218 -11.02 -25.68 2.10
CA TRP A 218 -11.16 -24.59 1.16
C TRP A 218 -11.37 -25.15 -0.24
N GLY A 219 -11.72 -24.29 -1.19
CA GLY A 219 -11.94 -24.67 -2.57
C GLY A 219 -12.11 -23.47 -3.49
N GLY A 220 -12.54 -23.78 -4.71
CA GLY A 220 -12.77 -22.82 -5.77
C GLY A 220 -14.23 -22.70 -6.14
N ARG A 221 -14.60 -21.54 -6.68
CA ARG A 221 -15.92 -21.31 -7.27
C ARG A 221 -15.78 -20.44 -8.51
N VAL A 222 -16.44 -20.88 -9.59
CA VAL A 222 -16.78 -20.03 -10.72
C VAL A 222 -18.27 -19.67 -10.60
N LEU A 223 -18.57 -18.38 -10.65
CA LEU A 223 -19.93 -17.84 -10.72
C LEU A 223 -20.05 -17.00 -11.98
N ILE A 224 -21.03 -17.32 -12.81
CA ILE A 224 -21.41 -16.48 -13.96
C ILE A 224 -22.83 -15.96 -13.69
N THR A 225 -22.98 -14.65 -13.59
CA THR A 225 -24.28 -14.00 -13.45
C THR A 225 -24.57 -13.18 -14.71
N VAL A 226 -25.70 -13.47 -15.35
CA VAL A 226 -26.18 -12.72 -16.51
C VAL A 226 -27.32 -11.84 -16.05
N ARG A 227 -27.27 -10.55 -16.40
CA ARG A 227 -28.44 -9.70 -16.37
C ARG A 227 -29.03 -9.62 -17.77
N GLU A 228 -30.30 -9.96 -17.89
CA GLU A 228 -31.04 -9.88 -19.14
C GLU A 228 -31.68 -8.48 -19.33
N PRO A 229 -32.06 -8.11 -20.57
CA PRO A 229 -32.72 -6.85 -20.89
C PRO A 229 -33.94 -6.50 -20.01
N ASP A 230 -34.70 -7.51 -19.59
CA ASP A 230 -35.87 -7.36 -18.73
C ASP A 230 -35.54 -7.10 -17.25
N GLY A 231 -34.25 -7.03 -16.91
CA GLY A 231 -33.74 -6.79 -15.56
C GLY A 231 -33.66 -8.06 -14.70
N THR A 232 -34.01 -9.23 -15.22
CA THR A 232 -33.85 -10.49 -14.49
C THR A 232 -32.38 -10.89 -14.44
N HIS A 233 -32.03 -11.61 -13.36
CA HIS A 233 -30.68 -12.12 -13.14
C HIS A 233 -30.68 -13.64 -13.11
N ARG A 234 -29.79 -14.26 -13.89
CA ARG A 234 -29.53 -15.71 -13.87
C ARG A 234 -28.13 -15.96 -13.38
N SER A 235 -27.98 -16.76 -12.33
CA SER A 235 -26.69 -17.09 -11.71
C SER A 235 -26.37 -18.58 -11.83
N LEU A 236 -25.22 -18.90 -12.41
CA LEU A 236 -24.73 -20.24 -12.66
C LEU A 236 -23.44 -20.46 -11.87
N ASN A 237 -23.34 -21.59 -11.18
CA ASN A 237 -22.22 -21.88 -10.28
C ASN A 237 -21.54 -23.19 -10.66
N ARG A 238 -20.22 -23.22 -10.48
CA ARG A 238 -19.40 -24.42 -10.53
C ARG A 238 -18.41 -24.40 -9.38
N TYR A 239 -18.30 -25.51 -8.65
CA TYR A 239 -17.45 -25.63 -7.48
C TYR A 239 -16.28 -26.56 -7.74
N PHE A 240 -15.15 -26.27 -7.10
CA PHE A 240 -13.90 -27.00 -7.22
C PHE A 240 -13.35 -27.33 -5.84
N THR A 241 -12.73 -28.49 -5.72
CA THR A 241 -11.95 -28.86 -4.52
C THR A 241 -10.61 -28.13 -4.53
N ASP A 242 -10.00 -27.97 -3.35
CA ASP A 242 -8.63 -27.46 -3.16
C ASP A 242 -7.60 -28.06 -4.13
N ARG A 243 -7.69 -29.37 -4.38
CA ARG A 243 -6.79 -30.09 -5.31
C ARG A 243 -6.87 -29.60 -6.75
N GLN A 244 -7.99 -29.02 -7.13
CA GLN A 244 -8.25 -28.51 -8.48
C GLN A 244 -7.94 -27.01 -8.61
N VAL A 245 -7.55 -26.31 -7.53
CA VAL A 245 -7.28 -24.88 -7.56
C VAL A 245 -5.79 -24.60 -7.48
N ARG A 246 -5.28 -23.70 -8.33
CA ARG A 246 -3.92 -23.16 -8.27
C ARG A 246 -3.97 -21.66 -8.46
N PHE A 247 -3.33 -20.90 -7.60
CA PHE A 247 -3.23 -19.44 -7.68
C PHE A 247 -1.80 -19.01 -7.38
N ASP A 248 -1.45 -17.79 -7.80
CA ASP A 248 -0.14 -17.18 -7.61
C ASP A 248 -0.21 -15.97 -6.66
N THR A 249 0.79 -15.84 -5.81
CA THR A 249 0.93 -14.72 -4.85
C THR A 249 1.82 -13.60 -5.38
N ALA A 250 2.31 -13.74 -6.61
CA ALA A 250 3.10 -12.74 -7.32
C ALA A 250 2.46 -12.28 -8.65
N SER A 251 1.26 -12.78 -8.97
CA SER A 251 0.53 -12.44 -10.19
C SER A 251 -0.98 -12.71 -10.02
N PRO A 252 -1.85 -12.16 -10.89
CA PRO A 252 -3.29 -12.45 -10.90
C PRO A 252 -3.64 -13.84 -11.45
N ASP A 253 -2.66 -14.73 -11.65
CA ASP A 253 -2.92 -16.03 -12.25
C ASP A 253 -3.71 -16.92 -11.28
N LEU A 254 -4.90 -17.35 -11.73
CA LEU A 254 -5.77 -18.31 -11.06
C LEU A 254 -6.19 -19.38 -12.05
N ARG A 255 -6.15 -20.66 -11.66
CA ARG A 255 -6.54 -21.78 -12.50
C ARG A 255 -7.36 -22.78 -11.71
N PHE A 256 -8.43 -23.26 -12.33
CA PHE A 256 -9.23 -24.37 -11.85
C PHE A 256 -9.08 -25.59 -12.77
N GLY A 257 -9.30 -26.78 -12.21
CA GLY A 257 -9.38 -28.01 -12.98
C GLY A 257 -10.48 -27.95 -14.03
N GLY A 258 -10.21 -28.40 -15.26
CA GLY A 258 -11.20 -28.36 -16.35
C GLY A 258 -11.14 -27.12 -17.23
N GLY A 259 -10.08 -26.31 -17.12
CA GLY A 259 -9.73 -25.29 -18.12
C GLY A 259 -10.18 -23.87 -17.80
N ASP A 260 -10.78 -23.62 -16.64
CA ASP A 260 -11.17 -22.28 -16.20
C ASP A 260 -9.96 -21.55 -15.59
N PHE A 261 -9.71 -20.29 -15.97
CA PHE A 261 -8.58 -19.51 -15.49
C PHE A 261 -8.75 -17.99 -15.61
N VAL A 262 -7.95 -17.26 -14.83
CA VAL A 262 -7.51 -15.88 -15.08
C VAL A 262 -6.00 -15.93 -15.31
N ARG A 263 -5.52 -15.22 -16.33
CA ARG A 263 -4.09 -15.07 -16.60
C ARG A 263 -3.77 -13.68 -17.10
N LEU A 264 -2.66 -13.11 -16.63
CA LEU A 264 -2.11 -11.89 -17.23
C LEU A 264 -1.21 -12.24 -18.42
N GLU A 265 -1.65 -11.89 -19.63
CA GLU A 265 -0.93 -12.06 -20.90
C GLU A 265 -0.43 -10.70 -21.41
N GLY A 266 0.84 -10.38 -21.14
CA GLY A 266 1.36 -9.04 -21.43
C GLY A 266 0.70 -7.99 -20.53
N ASN A 267 -0.11 -7.10 -21.11
CA ASN A 267 -0.87 -6.09 -20.39
C ASN A 267 -2.37 -6.43 -20.26
N ASP A 268 -2.80 -7.56 -20.83
CA ASP A 268 -4.20 -7.93 -20.93
C ASP A 268 -4.53 -9.12 -20.02
N TYR A 269 -5.78 -9.17 -19.55
CA TYR A 269 -6.29 -10.31 -18.81
C TYR A 269 -6.96 -11.28 -19.76
N HIS A 270 -6.59 -12.55 -19.68
CA HIS A 270 -7.27 -13.64 -20.37
C HIS A 270 -8.08 -14.43 -19.35
N VAL A 271 -9.40 -14.46 -19.55
CA VAL A 271 -10.38 -15.06 -18.65
C VAL A 271 -11.16 -16.14 -19.39
N ALA A 272 -11.02 -17.37 -18.95
CA ALA A 272 -11.85 -18.48 -19.39
C ALA A 272 -12.63 -19.05 -18.21
N ALA A 273 -13.95 -19.16 -18.32
CA ALA A 273 -14.78 -19.66 -17.24
C ALA A 273 -16.05 -20.34 -17.75
N GLY A 274 -16.44 -21.46 -17.15
CA GLY A 274 -17.66 -22.18 -17.46
C GLY A 274 -18.48 -22.57 -16.22
N ALA A 275 -19.80 -22.35 -16.28
CA ALA A 275 -20.75 -22.79 -15.28
C ALA A 275 -22.10 -23.16 -15.91
N GLY A 276 -22.55 -24.40 -15.73
CA GLY A 276 -23.77 -24.90 -16.36
C GLY A 276 -23.70 -24.84 -17.89
N ASP A 277 -24.65 -24.14 -18.50
CA ASP A 277 -24.73 -23.88 -19.94
C ASP A 277 -23.95 -22.62 -20.38
N ALA A 278 -23.41 -21.85 -19.44
CA ALA A 278 -22.65 -20.63 -19.74
C ALA A 278 -21.15 -20.92 -19.87
N ARG A 279 -20.53 -20.29 -20.88
CA ARG A 279 -19.07 -20.26 -21.05
C ARG A 279 -18.61 -18.89 -21.52
N VAL A 280 -17.51 -18.41 -20.97
CA VAL A 280 -16.83 -17.18 -21.39
C VAL A 280 -15.38 -17.50 -21.70
N ASP A 281 -14.87 -16.89 -22.76
CA ASP A 281 -13.46 -16.88 -23.14
C ASP A 281 -13.19 -15.48 -23.66
N LEU A 282 -12.57 -14.63 -22.83
CA LEU A 282 -12.45 -13.20 -23.03
C LEU A 282 -11.02 -12.74 -22.77
N ARG A 283 -10.55 -11.84 -23.63
CA ARG A 283 -9.40 -10.98 -23.38
C ARG A 283 -9.89 -9.60 -23.02
N LEU A 284 -9.42 -9.07 -21.89
CA LEU A 284 -9.70 -7.72 -21.44
C LEU A 284 -8.42 -6.89 -21.53
N ALA A 285 -8.49 -5.78 -22.25
CA ALA A 285 -7.43 -4.79 -22.37
C ALA A 285 -7.76 -3.57 -21.49
N PRO A 286 -7.15 -3.44 -20.29
CA PRO A 286 -7.38 -2.31 -19.40
C PRO A 286 -6.86 -0.99 -20.00
N ALA A 287 -7.61 0.09 -19.84
CA ALA A 287 -7.12 1.41 -20.21
C ALA A 287 -5.96 1.85 -19.27
N PRO A 288 -4.81 2.26 -19.82
CA PRO A 288 -3.67 2.69 -19.02
C PRO A 288 -4.03 3.78 -18.01
N GLY A 289 -3.61 3.59 -16.76
CA GLY A 289 -3.80 4.57 -15.68
C GLY A 289 -5.22 4.68 -15.14
N ARG A 290 -6.17 3.84 -15.58
CA ARG A 290 -7.54 3.78 -15.04
C ARG A 290 -7.69 2.62 -14.07
N TYR A 291 -7.07 2.77 -12.90
CA TYR A 291 -7.11 1.80 -11.81
C TYR A 291 -7.32 2.50 -10.47
N PHE A 292 -7.84 1.75 -9.50
CA PHE A 292 -7.89 2.14 -8.10
C PHE A 292 -6.84 1.30 -7.33
N PRO A 293 -5.98 1.91 -6.49
CA PRO A 293 -4.92 1.18 -5.81
C PRO A 293 -5.49 0.20 -4.77
N PRO A 294 -4.73 -0.83 -4.38
CA PRO A 294 -5.17 -1.77 -3.36
C PRO A 294 -5.34 -1.04 -2.04
N THR A 295 -6.47 -1.29 -1.37
CA THR A 295 -6.80 -0.78 -0.04
C THR A 295 -7.27 -1.92 0.84
N ASP A 296 -6.90 -1.88 2.12
CA ASP A 296 -7.40 -2.78 3.14
C ASP A 296 -8.29 -2.00 4.10
N LEU A 297 -9.54 -2.41 4.21
CA LEU A 297 -10.46 -2.00 5.24
C LEU A 297 -10.35 -3.00 6.40
N GLY A 298 -9.82 -2.53 7.52
CA GLY A 298 -9.85 -3.27 8.78
C GLY A 298 -8.55 -3.22 9.59
N GLY A 299 -8.58 -3.88 10.76
CA GLY A 299 -7.47 -3.95 11.71
C GLY A 299 -6.89 -5.36 11.80
N THR A 300 -6.21 -5.69 12.90
CA THR A 300 -5.57 -7.00 13.08
C THR A 300 -6.53 -8.20 13.12
N THR A 301 -7.83 -7.97 13.24
CA THR A 301 -8.86 -9.01 13.42
C THR A 301 -9.85 -9.13 12.26
N LEU A 302 -9.89 -8.14 11.36
CA LEU A 302 -10.76 -8.13 10.18
C LEU A 302 -9.93 -7.57 9.03
N VAL A 303 -9.77 -8.37 7.98
CA VAL A 303 -9.15 -7.93 6.73
C VAL A 303 -10.25 -7.95 5.69
N SER A 304 -10.49 -6.83 5.02
CA SER A 304 -11.34 -6.73 3.83
C SER A 304 -10.66 -5.77 2.87
N GLY A 305 -9.93 -6.31 1.91
CA GLY A 305 -9.22 -5.54 0.92
C GLY A 305 -9.84 -5.59 -0.46
N TYR A 306 -9.48 -4.58 -1.23
CA TYR A 306 -10.12 -4.23 -2.49
C TYR A 306 -9.13 -3.53 -3.41
N VAL A 307 -9.13 -3.91 -4.69
CA VAL A 307 -8.39 -3.23 -5.76
C VAL A 307 -9.21 -3.25 -7.04
N THR A 308 -9.10 -2.20 -7.86
CA THR A 308 -9.70 -2.18 -9.19
C THR A 308 -8.60 -2.02 -10.25
N PRO A 309 -8.03 -3.11 -10.79
CA PRO A 309 -6.99 -3.02 -11.81
C PRO A 309 -7.49 -2.39 -13.11
N ALA A 310 -8.79 -2.53 -13.42
CA ALA A 310 -9.40 -1.94 -14.60
C ALA A 310 -10.76 -1.30 -14.30
N LEU A 311 -10.76 0.00 -14.00
CA LEU A 311 -11.98 0.82 -13.92
C LEU A 311 -12.69 0.93 -15.28
N TYR A 312 -11.91 0.81 -16.35
CA TYR A 312 -12.38 0.73 -17.72
C TYR A 312 -11.44 -0.17 -18.54
N ALA A 313 -12.00 -1.12 -19.26
CA ALA A 313 -11.32 -2.00 -20.18
C ALA A 313 -12.16 -2.22 -21.45
N ARG A 314 -11.52 -2.76 -22.48
CA ARG A 314 -12.21 -3.32 -23.64
C ARG A 314 -12.08 -4.83 -23.63
N ALA A 315 -13.20 -5.53 -23.74
CA ALA A 315 -13.26 -6.97 -23.83
C ALA A 315 -13.47 -7.43 -25.27
N GLU A 316 -12.75 -8.49 -25.65
CA GLU A 316 -12.94 -9.22 -26.89
C GLU A 316 -12.89 -10.71 -26.61
N GLY A 317 -13.83 -11.46 -27.17
CA GLY A 317 -13.81 -12.92 -27.03
C GLY A 317 -15.12 -13.55 -27.45
N THR A 318 -15.48 -14.64 -26.80
CA THR A 318 -16.74 -15.34 -27.01
C THR A 318 -17.48 -15.48 -25.70
N VAL A 319 -18.78 -15.22 -25.73
CA VAL A 319 -19.70 -15.47 -24.61
C VAL A 319 -20.78 -16.42 -25.12
N CYS A 320 -20.91 -17.58 -24.49
CA CYS A 320 -21.93 -18.56 -24.80
C CYS A 320 -22.97 -18.56 -23.68
N LEU A 321 -24.15 -18.03 -23.98
CA LEU A 321 -25.32 -17.97 -23.11
C LEU A 321 -26.53 -18.49 -23.89
N PRO A 322 -26.96 -19.72 -23.60
CA PRO A 322 -27.21 -20.86 -24.52
C PRO A 322 -26.77 -20.80 -26.01
N ARG A 323 -26.61 -19.61 -26.60
CA ARG A 323 -26.02 -19.37 -27.91
C ARG A 323 -24.71 -18.60 -27.74
N CYS A 324 -23.75 -18.89 -28.60
CA CYS A 324 -22.47 -18.19 -28.60
C CYS A 324 -22.56 -16.91 -29.43
N GLU A 325 -22.08 -15.81 -28.86
CA GLU A 325 -21.91 -14.53 -29.51
C GLU A 325 -20.46 -14.07 -29.40
N ARG A 326 -19.98 -13.40 -30.46
CA ARG A 326 -18.65 -12.79 -30.48
C ARG A 326 -18.75 -11.44 -29.80
N VAL A 327 -17.90 -11.22 -28.80
CA VAL A 327 -17.73 -9.94 -28.14
C VAL A 327 -16.58 -9.20 -28.84
N GLN A 328 -16.84 -7.96 -29.26
CA GLN A 328 -15.86 -7.10 -29.94
C GLN A 328 -15.85 -5.71 -29.30
N SER A 329 -14.70 -5.31 -28.76
CA SER A 329 -14.49 -4.02 -28.09
C SER A 329 -15.59 -3.65 -27.09
N ALA A 330 -16.14 -4.63 -26.37
CA ALA A 330 -17.17 -4.39 -25.38
C ALA A 330 -16.59 -3.65 -24.19
N GLN A 331 -17.36 -2.77 -23.56
CA GLN A 331 -16.93 -2.15 -22.32
C GLN A 331 -16.84 -3.21 -21.22
N ALA A 332 -15.75 -3.17 -20.47
CA ALA A 332 -15.51 -4.09 -19.37
C ALA A 332 -14.88 -3.42 -18.16
N TYR A 333 -14.97 -4.13 -17.04
CA TYR A 333 -14.51 -3.71 -15.73
C TYR A 333 -13.92 -4.92 -15.00
N HIS A 334 -12.89 -4.69 -14.17
CA HIS A 334 -12.28 -5.71 -13.33
C HIS A 334 -11.91 -5.17 -11.95
N ASP A 335 -12.33 -5.89 -10.91
CA ASP A 335 -11.78 -5.77 -9.56
C ASP A 335 -11.39 -7.12 -8.95
N HIS A 336 -10.64 -7.01 -7.85
CA HIS A 336 -10.18 -8.12 -7.04
C HIS A 336 -10.37 -7.76 -5.57
N ASN A 337 -11.01 -8.66 -4.83
CA ASN A 337 -11.37 -8.47 -3.44
C ASN A 337 -10.81 -9.62 -2.62
N TRP A 338 -10.38 -9.36 -1.40
CA TRP A 338 -9.92 -10.38 -0.45
C TRP A 338 -10.43 -10.05 0.94
N GLY A 339 -10.81 -11.02 1.75
CA GLY A 339 -11.32 -10.67 3.07
C GLY A 339 -11.97 -11.79 3.87
N THR A 340 -12.20 -11.51 5.15
CA THR A 340 -13.15 -12.25 5.97
C THR A 340 -14.54 -11.63 5.76
N TRP A 341 -15.45 -12.38 5.16
CA TRP A 341 -16.75 -11.85 4.73
C TRP A 341 -17.89 -12.12 5.72
N ARG A 342 -17.56 -12.63 6.91
CA ARG A 342 -18.54 -12.81 8.00
C ARG A 342 -19.07 -11.45 8.44
N ASN A 343 -20.39 -11.30 8.36
CA ASN A 343 -21.12 -10.09 8.79
C ASN A 343 -20.71 -8.81 8.06
N VAL A 344 -20.06 -8.93 6.89
CA VAL A 344 -19.78 -7.77 6.04
C VAL A 344 -21.00 -7.51 5.18
N THR A 345 -21.49 -6.28 5.19
CA THR A 345 -22.45 -5.75 4.22
C THR A 345 -21.73 -4.70 3.42
N TRP A 346 -22.02 -4.56 2.14
CA TRP A 346 -21.43 -3.50 1.35
C TRP A 346 -22.37 -3.10 0.21
N GLU A 347 -22.23 -1.85 -0.22
CA GLU A 347 -22.77 -1.38 -1.48
C GLU A 347 -21.62 -0.93 -2.35
N TRP A 348 -21.65 -1.31 -3.62
CA TRP A 348 -20.60 -1.01 -4.56
C TRP A 348 -21.19 -0.75 -5.94
N GLY A 349 -20.54 0.12 -6.70
CA GLY A 349 -20.84 0.33 -8.10
C GLY A 349 -19.70 0.98 -8.85
N SER A 350 -19.66 0.75 -10.16
CA SER A 350 -18.79 1.49 -11.07
C SER A 350 -19.59 2.00 -12.26
N ALA A 351 -19.17 3.14 -12.78
CA ALA A 351 -19.66 3.70 -14.02
C ALA A 351 -18.47 4.25 -14.79
N SER A 352 -18.32 3.87 -16.04
CA SER A 352 -17.21 4.32 -16.86
C SER A 352 -17.61 4.50 -18.30
N ASP A 353 -16.87 5.35 -19.02
CA ASP A 353 -16.89 5.45 -20.46
C ASP A 353 -15.45 5.71 -20.97
N SER A 354 -15.30 6.14 -22.21
CA SER A 354 -13.98 6.45 -22.78
C SER A 354 -13.32 7.69 -22.18
N ALA A 355 -14.00 8.53 -21.40
CA ALA A 355 -13.50 9.79 -20.84
C ALA A 355 -13.39 9.78 -19.31
N LEU A 356 -14.38 9.21 -18.61
CA LEU A 356 -14.54 9.24 -17.17
C LEU A 356 -14.65 7.83 -16.60
N SER A 357 -14.23 7.66 -15.35
CA SER A 357 -14.48 6.44 -14.58
C SER A 357 -14.80 6.83 -13.14
N LEU A 358 -15.90 6.31 -12.63
CA LEU A 358 -16.43 6.51 -11.29
C LEU A 358 -16.47 5.16 -10.60
N LEU A 359 -16.04 5.17 -9.34
CA LEU A 359 -16.06 4.04 -8.45
C LEU A 359 -16.72 4.47 -7.15
N TYR A 360 -17.66 3.68 -6.68
CA TYR A 360 -18.35 3.87 -5.43
C TYR A 360 -18.27 2.59 -4.61
N GLY A 361 -17.99 2.72 -3.32
CA GLY A 361 -17.96 1.63 -2.37
C GLY A 361 -18.24 2.15 -0.97
N VAL A 362 -19.10 1.45 -0.24
CA VAL A 362 -19.34 1.64 1.20
C VAL A 362 -19.49 0.27 1.84
N VAL A 363 -18.93 0.10 3.03
CA VAL A 363 -18.92 -1.14 3.82
C VAL A 363 -19.55 -0.87 5.18
#